data_AF-A0A1M5LX78-F1
#
_entry.id   AF-A0A1M5LX78-F1
#
_cell.length_a   1.000
_cell.length_b   1.000
_cell.length_c   1.000
_cell.angle_alpha   90.00
_cell.angle_beta   90.00
_cell.angle_gamma   90.00
#
_symmetry.space_group_name_H-M   'P 1'
#
loop_
_entity.id
_entity.type
_entity.pdbx_description
1 polymer ?
#
loop_
_entity_poly.entity_id
_entity_poly.type
_entity_poly.pdbx_seq_one_letter_code
_entity_poly.pdbx_strand_id
1 'polypeptide(L)'
;MKYEKVNNKKRKKMSYFNGTLILLKDKKDPKLFMLDFNENLKSIDVLFQKSNYETIIFNDSRNEEEKEPIELNKSMTHEHIINLVCSWKGLGLLTYRHQDFEYEVWINYLTWDDEYIYGFVLFFAPKDTIYEDNRHEKLIFKISEFVDYKYVVGDINEESKNYISMEEDLDEIEEHILKSSFEIDSRNW
;
A
#
# COMPACT_ATOMS: atom_id res chain seq x y z
N MET A 1 44.62 4.66 34.67
CA MET A 1 43.24 4.22 34.39
C MET A 1 43.09 4.18 32.88
N LYS A 2 42.90 3.00 32.26
CA LYS A 2 42.77 2.87 30.80
C LYS A 2 41.30 3.09 30.43
N TYR A 3 41.01 4.05 29.56
CA TYR A 3 39.70 4.13 28.93
C TYR A 3 39.68 3.21 27.72
N GLU A 4 38.79 2.21 27.74
CA GLU A 4 38.61 1.30 26.63
C GLU A 4 37.88 1.98 25.48
N LYS A 5 38.30 1.66 24.24
CA LYS A 5 37.60 2.12 23.04
C LYS A 5 36.27 1.39 22.93
N VAL A 6 35.16 2.08 23.15
CA VAL A 6 33.83 1.54 22.83
C VAL A 6 33.77 1.27 21.33
N ASN A 7 33.56 -0.01 20.99
CA ASN A 7 33.49 -0.45 19.61
C ASN A 7 32.22 0.13 18.94
N ASN A 8 32.40 1.03 17.98
CA ASN A 8 31.34 1.42 17.04
C ASN A 8 31.03 0.23 16.10
N LYS A 9 30.29 -0.76 16.61
CA LYS A 9 29.51 -1.64 15.74
C LYS A 9 28.59 -0.75 14.93
N LYS A 10 28.73 -0.78 13.59
CA LYS A 10 27.77 -0.14 12.68
C LYS A 10 26.37 -0.57 13.11
N ARG A 11 25.54 0.37 13.57
CA ARG A 11 24.09 0.15 13.62
C ARG A 11 23.67 -0.21 12.20
N LYS A 12 23.20 -1.44 12.01
CA LYS A 12 22.43 -1.80 10.80
C LYS A 12 21.27 -0.79 10.81
N LYS A 13 21.17 0.08 9.79
CA LYS A 13 20.01 0.96 9.65
C LYS A 13 18.82 0.01 9.52
N MET A 14 17.92 -0.01 10.49
CA MET A 14 16.66 -0.73 10.34
C MET A 14 15.92 0.01 9.22
N SER A 15 15.74 -0.63 8.07
CA SER A 15 14.68 -0.23 7.16
C SER A 15 13.40 -0.68 7.82
N TYR A 16 12.41 0.21 7.94
CA TYR A 16 11.09 -0.21 8.35
C TYR A 16 10.39 -0.67 7.08
N PHE A 17 10.42 -1.98 6.82
CA PHE A 17 9.64 -2.56 5.75
C PHE A 17 8.17 -2.25 6.02
N ASN A 18 7.58 -1.27 5.33
CA ASN A 18 6.19 -0.87 5.58
C ASN A 18 5.42 -0.40 4.35
N GLY A 19 5.98 -0.55 3.15
CA GLY A 19 5.35 -0.21 1.87
C GLY A 19 5.66 -1.26 0.79
N THR A 20 4.64 -1.73 0.08
CA THR A 20 4.74 -2.73 -1.00
C THR A 20 3.85 -2.35 -2.17
N LEU A 21 4.45 -2.16 -3.34
CA LEU A 21 3.73 -1.95 -4.60
C LEU A 21 3.26 -3.29 -5.16
N ILE A 22 1.96 -3.39 -5.46
CA ILE A 22 1.37 -4.42 -6.31
C ILE A 22 0.95 -3.74 -7.63
N LEU A 23 1.73 -3.94 -8.68
CA LEU A 23 1.41 -3.46 -10.01
C LEU A 23 0.58 -4.50 -10.75
N LEU A 24 -0.58 -4.11 -11.30
CA LEU A 24 -1.49 -5.01 -12.01
C LEU A 24 -0.94 -5.36 -13.41
N LYS A 25 -1.31 -6.54 -13.91
CA LYS A 25 -0.95 -7.01 -15.25
C LYS A 25 -1.67 -6.25 -16.35
N ASP A 26 -2.94 -5.96 -16.11
CA ASP A 26 -3.83 -5.22 -17.01
C ASP A 26 -4.52 -4.13 -16.18
N LYS A 27 -4.63 -2.90 -16.71
CA LYS A 27 -5.36 -1.82 -16.06
C LYS A 27 -6.85 -2.17 -15.92
N LYS A 28 -7.47 -1.76 -14.81
CA LYS A 28 -8.85 -2.17 -14.44
C LYS A 28 -9.78 -0.98 -14.33
N ASP A 29 -11.06 -1.22 -14.63
CA ASP A 29 -12.14 -0.30 -14.26
C ASP A 29 -12.15 -0.12 -12.73
N PRO A 30 -12.11 1.12 -12.22
CA PRO A 30 -11.99 1.37 -10.79
C PRO A 30 -13.09 0.72 -9.95
N LYS A 31 -14.35 0.90 -10.35
CA LYS A 31 -15.49 0.50 -9.53
C LYS A 31 -15.66 -1.01 -9.52
N LEU A 32 -15.54 -1.67 -10.66
CA LEU A 32 -15.60 -3.13 -10.75
C LEU A 32 -14.44 -3.76 -9.96
N PHE A 33 -13.21 -3.29 -10.16
CA PHE A 33 -12.05 -3.78 -9.42
C PHE A 33 -12.22 -3.61 -7.91
N MET A 34 -12.57 -2.41 -7.45
CA MET A 34 -12.70 -2.13 -6.02
C MET A 34 -13.83 -2.91 -5.36
N LEU A 35 -14.94 -3.19 -6.05
CA LEU A 35 -16.01 -4.03 -5.52
C LEU A 35 -15.53 -5.47 -5.31
N ASP A 36 -15.01 -6.12 -6.35
CA ASP A 36 -14.56 -7.52 -6.29
C ASP A 36 -13.38 -7.68 -5.30
N PHE A 37 -12.40 -6.77 -5.38
CA PHE A 37 -11.23 -6.77 -4.48
C PHE A 37 -11.64 -6.57 -3.02
N ASN A 38 -12.62 -5.73 -2.71
CA ASN A 38 -13.09 -5.55 -1.32
C ASN A 38 -13.93 -6.72 -0.79
N GLU A 39 -14.60 -7.52 -1.64
CA GLU A 39 -15.17 -8.78 -1.16
C GLU A 39 -14.05 -9.81 -0.86
N ASN A 40 -13.01 -9.86 -1.70
CA ASN A 40 -11.85 -10.72 -1.45
C ASN A 40 -11.08 -10.34 -0.17
N LEU A 41 -10.84 -9.04 0.08
CA LEU A 41 -10.20 -8.56 1.31
C LEU A 41 -10.97 -8.99 2.58
N LYS A 42 -12.31 -8.92 2.58
CA LYS A 42 -13.13 -9.39 3.72
C LYS A 42 -12.99 -10.89 3.97
N SER A 43 -12.76 -11.69 2.92
CA SER A 43 -12.59 -13.14 3.05
C SER A 43 -11.35 -13.56 3.86
N ILE A 44 -10.42 -12.62 4.08
CA ILE A 44 -9.24 -12.76 4.93
C ILE A 44 -9.22 -11.76 6.09
N ASP A 45 -10.39 -11.31 6.56
CA ASP A 45 -10.55 -10.37 7.69
C ASP A 45 -9.87 -9.00 7.51
N VAL A 46 -9.57 -8.57 6.28
CA VAL A 46 -9.17 -7.18 5.97
C VAL A 46 -10.43 -6.36 5.72
N LEU A 47 -10.79 -5.51 6.68
CA LEU A 47 -12.05 -4.77 6.71
C LEU A 47 -11.78 -3.27 6.69
N PHE A 48 -12.60 -2.49 5.98
CA PHE A 48 -12.53 -1.02 6.02
C PHE A 48 -12.54 -0.52 7.46
N GLN A 49 -11.62 0.39 7.81
CA GLN A 49 -11.66 1.03 9.11
C GLN A 49 -12.78 2.06 9.13
N LYS A 50 -13.75 1.85 10.03
CA LYS A 50 -14.91 2.74 10.17
C LYS A 50 -14.97 3.31 11.58
N SER A 51 -14.60 4.57 11.73
CA SER A 51 -14.69 5.30 12.98
C SER A 51 -15.09 6.76 12.72
N ASN A 52 -15.50 7.46 13.78
CA ASN A 52 -15.87 8.88 13.69
C ASN A 52 -14.64 9.77 14.03
N TYR A 53 -13.43 9.25 13.84
CA TYR A 53 -12.16 9.83 14.32
C TYR A 53 -10.94 9.47 13.44
N GLU A 54 -11.02 8.44 12.59
CA GLU A 54 -9.97 8.05 11.65
C GLU A 54 -10.45 8.33 10.21
N THR A 55 -9.88 9.38 9.63
CA THR A 55 -9.79 9.66 8.19
C THR A 55 -8.65 8.79 7.61
N ILE A 56 -8.43 8.61 6.30
CA ILE A 56 -8.60 9.49 5.13
C ILE A 56 -9.07 8.65 3.91
N ILE A 57 -9.98 9.15 3.05
CA ILE A 57 -9.86 8.93 1.58
C ILE A 57 -9.08 10.11 1.02
N PHE A 58 -7.93 9.88 0.38
CA PHE A 58 -7.09 10.95 -0.18
C PHE A 58 -7.22 10.94 -1.70
N ASN A 59 -7.32 12.10 -2.35
CA ASN A 59 -7.36 12.15 -3.81
C ASN A 59 -6.03 12.60 -4.41
N ASP A 60 -5.21 11.63 -4.83
CA ASP A 60 -3.96 11.89 -5.55
C ASP A 60 -4.24 12.06 -7.06
N SER A 61 -4.90 13.18 -7.41
CA SER A 61 -5.15 13.51 -8.82
C SER A 61 -3.93 14.21 -9.42
N ARG A 62 -3.46 13.77 -10.58
CA ARG A 62 -2.42 14.49 -11.35
C ARG A 62 -2.93 15.84 -11.91
N ASN A 63 -4.16 16.26 -11.60
CA ASN A 63 -4.89 17.42 -12.11
C ASN A 63 -5.20 18.50 -11.05
N GLU A 64 -4.39 18.61 -9.99
CA GLU A 64 -4.41 19.70 -8.97
C GLU A 64 -5.71 19.85 -8.13
N GLU A 65 -6.73 18.99 -8.29
CA GLU A 65 -7.95 18.98 -7.47
C GLU A 65 -7.91 17.89 -6.38
N GLU A 66 -6.95 18.02 -5.46
CA GLU A 66 -6.98 17.27 -4.19
C GLU A 66 -8.32 17.53 -3.47
N LYS A 67 -8.94 16.46 -2.95
CA LYS A 67 -10.18 16.54 -2.18
C LYS A 67 -9.86 16.44 -0.70
N GLU A 68 -10.53 17.28 0.09
CA GLU A 68 -10.46 17.21 1.55
C GLU A 68 -10.81 15.80 2.05
N PRO A 69 -10.04 15.24 3.00
CA PRO A 69 -10.29 13.93 3.58
C PRO A 69 -11.72 13.72 4.09
N ILE A 70 -12.26 12.52 3.86
CA ILE A 70 -13.57 12.11 4.38
C ILE A 70 -13.44 11.01 5.45
N GLU A 71 -14.13 11.19 6.57
CA GLU A 71 -14.27 10.20 7.65
C GLU A 71 -15.29 9.10 7.29
N LEU A 72 -14.90 7.84 7.43
CA LEU A 72 -15.75 6.69 7.14
C LEU A 72 -16.61 6.31 8.35
N ASN A 73 -17.78 6.93 8.47
CA ASN A 73 -18.67 6.65 9.61
C ASN A 73 -19.16 5.18 9.64
N LYS A 74 -19.47 4.67 10.83
CA LYS A 74 -19.87 3.26 11.07
C LYS A 74 -21.13 2.80 10.32
N SER A 75 -21.98 3.71 9.85
CA SER A 75 -23.18 3.39 9.06
C SER A 75 -22.96 3.34 7.55
N MET A 76 -21.78 3.71 7.04
CA MET A 76 -21.48 3.60 5.61
C MET A 76 -21.38 2.14 5.16
N THR A 77 -22.11 1.80 4.09
CA THR A 77 -21.97 0.51 3.40
C THR A 77 -20.68 0.48 2.58
N HIS A 78 -20.16 -0.71 2.28
CA HIS A 78 -18.97 -0.85 1.44
C HIS A 78 -19.18 -0.28 0.04
N GLU A 79 -20.36 -0.51 -0.55
CA GLU A 79 -20.73 0.09 -1.82
C GLU A 79 -20.75 1.62 -1.76
N HIS A 80 -21.21 2.23 -0.67
CA HIS A 80 -21.19 3.68 -0.51
C HIS A 80 -19.77 4.23 -0.43
N ILE A 81 -18.87 3.56 0.31
CA ILE A 81 -17.45 3.95 0.41
C ILE A 81 -16.79 3.85 -0.98
N ILE A 82 -16.98 2.73 -1.69
CA ILE A 82 -16.41 2.53 -3.03
C ILE A 82 -16.99 3.52 -4.04
N ASN A 83 -18.30 3.77 -4.02
CA ASN A 83 -18.93 4.80 -4.86
C ASN A 83 -18.38 6.21 -4.59
N LEU A 84 -18.05 6.52 -3.33
CA LEU A 84 -17.46 7.80 -2.94
C LEU A 84 -16.03 7.92 -3.49
N VAL A 85 -15.20 6.89 -3.31
CA VAL A 85 -13.83 6.84 -3.86
C VAL A 85 -13.84 6.95 -5.39
N CYS A 86 -14.64 6.12 -6.07
CA CYS A 86 -14.76 6.13 -7.52
C CYS A 86 -15.49 7.38 -8.08
N SER A 87 -15.95 8.30 -7.24
CA SER A 87 -16.43 9.62 -7.70
C SER A 87 -15.31 10.61 -7.93
N TRP A 88 -14.07 10.27 -7.55
CA TRP A 88 -12.89 11.12 -7.66
C TRP A 88 -11.93 10.61 -8.72
N LYS A 89 -11.26 11.56 -9.40
CA LYS A 89 -10.13 11.30 -10.30
C LYS A 89 -8.87 11.14 -9.46
N GLY A 90 -8.31 9.94 -9.35
CA GLY A 90 -7.14 9.66 -8.52
C GLY A 90 -7.28 8.35 -7.72
N LEU A 91 -8.48 8.09 -7.16
CA LEU A 91 -8.90 6.86 -6.46
C LEU A 91 -8.19 6.60 -5.11
N GLY A 92 -6.87 6.79 -5.04
CA GLY A 92 -6.16 7.19 -3.82
C GLY A 92 -6.24 6.27 -2.60
N LEU A 93 -6.06 6.85 -1.40
CA LEU A 93 -5.82 6.10 -0.16
C LEU A 93 -7.11 5.59 0.49
N LEU A 94 -7.09 4.36 1.04
CA LEU A 94 -8.12 3.83 1.92
C LEU A 94 -7.54 3.13 3.16
N THR A 95 -8.23 3.25 4.29
CA THR A 95 -7.84 2.69 5.59
C THR A 95 -8.56 1.37 5.88
N TYR A 96 -7.82 0.39 6.38
CA TYR A 96 -8.30 -0.95 6.73
C TYR A 96 -7.78 -1.39 8.10
N ARG A 97 -8.47 -2.37 8.71
CA ARG A 97 -7.99 -3.14 9.86
C ARG A 97 -7.94 -4.62 9.52
N HIS A 98 -7.01 -5.31 10.15
CA HIS A 98 -6.89 -6.77 10.14
C HIS A 98 -6.44 -7.23 11.53
N GLN A 99 -7.00 -8.32 12.04
CA GLN A 99 -6.86 -8.73 13.46
C GLN A 99 -5.42 -8.99 13.92
N ASP A 100 -4.52 -9.32 12.99
CA ASP A 100 -3.11 -9.58 13.29
C ASP A 100 -2.26 -8.31 13.48
N PHE A 101 -2.83 -7.09 13.37
CA PHE A 101 -2.10 -5.81 13.44
C PHE A 101 -2.74 -4.87 14.48
N GLU A 102 -1.92 -4.10 15.22
CA GLU A 102 -2.41 -3.15 16.23
C GLU A 102 -2.96 -1.86 15.57
N TYR A 103 -2.38 -1.47 14.44
CA TYR A 103 -2.69 -0.24 13.72
C TYR A 103 -3.48 -0.52 12.43
N GLU A 104 -3.52 0.45 11.53
CA GLU A 104 -4.19 0.35 10.24
C GLU A 104 -3.27 -0.27 9.18
N VAL A 105 -3.91 -0.92 8.21
CA VAL A 105 -3.32 -1.24 6.92
C VAL A 105 -3.89 -0.24 5.93
N TRP A 106 -3.05 0.47 5.18
CA TRP A 106 -3.51 1.41 4.16
C TRP A 106 -3.31 0.83 2.77
N ILE A 107 -4.24 1.12 1.86
CA ILE A 107 -4.15 0.75 0.45
C ILE A 107 -4.26 2.03 -0.37
N ASN A 108 -3.19 2.43 -1.04
CA ASN A 108 -3.22 3.53 -2.01
C ASN A 108 -3.49 2.97 -3.40
N TYR A 109 -4.66 3.21 -3.98
CA TYR A 109 -5.00 2.79 -5.34
C TYR A 109 -4.37 3.74 -6.35
N LEU A 110 -3.53 3.20 -7.24
CA LEU A 110 -2.70 3.99 -8.14
C LEU A 110 -3.31 4.11 -9.54
N THR A 111 -3.31 5.34 -10.05
CA THR A 111 -3.64 5.68 -11.43
C THR A 111 -2.55 6.58 -12.02
N TRP A 112 -2.30 6.41 -13.32
CA TRP A 112 -1.41 7.27 -14.11
C TRP A 112 -2.17 8.09 -15.18
N ASP A 113 -3.47 7.83 -15.36
CA ASP A 113 -4.33 8.48 -16.36
C ASP A 113 -5.63 9.08 -15.77
N ASP A 114 -5.79 9.07 -14.44
CA ASP A 114 -7.00 9.46 -13.70
C ASP A 114 -8.28 8.65 -14.06
N GLU A 115 -8.18 7.63 -14.93
CA GLU A 115 -9.31 6.84 -15.44
C GLU A 115 -9.32 5.38 -14.96
N TYR A 116 -8.15 4.74 -14.86
CA TYR A 116 -8.02 3.31 -14.54
C TYR A 116 -7.10 3.05 -13.35
N ILE A 117 -7.32 1.93 -12.67
CA ILE A 117 -6.37 1.41 -11.67
C ILE A 117 -5.31 0.58 -12.38
N TYR A 118 -4.05 0.94 -12.14
CA TYR A 118 -2.86 0.24 -12.66
C TYR A 118 -2.14 -0.57 -11.57
N GLY A 119 -2.34 -0.22 -10.31
CA GLY A 119 -1.67 -0.85 -9.18
C GLY A 119 -2.25 -0.37 -7.85
N PHE A 120 -1.66 -0.83 -6.77
CA PHE A 120 -1.88 -0.27 -5.45
C PHE A 120 -0.66 -0.46 -4.55
N VAL A 121 -0.44 0.45 -3.60
CA VAL A 121 0.56 0.27 -2.54
C VAL A 121 -0.13 -0.16 -1.26
N LEU A 122 0.33 -1.29 -0.70
CA LEU A 122 0.00 -1.71 0.65
C LEU A 122 0.97 -1.07 1.63
N PHE A 123 0.46 -0.31 2.59
CA PHE A 123 1.25 0.23 3.68
C PHE A 123 0.82 -0.34 5.04
N PHE A 124 1.81 -0.49 5.93
CA PHE A 124 1.63 -0.91 7.31
C PHE A 124 2.15 0.18 8.24
N ALA A 125 1.62 0.24 9.47
CA ALA A 125 2.16 1.17 10.46
C ALA A 125 3.60 0.77 10.82
N PRO A 126 4.57 1.72 10.82
CA PRO A 126 5.95 1.42 11.21
C PRO A 126 6.11 0.78 12.60
N LYS A 127 5.10 0.88 13.45
CA LYS A 127 5.06 0.22 14.77
C LYS A 127 4.77 -1.28 14.70
N ASP A 128 3.88 -1.71 13.82
CA ASP A 128 3.62 -3.15 13.61
C ASP A 128 4.84 -3.83 12.97
N THR A 129 5.57 -3.09 12.11
CA THR A 129 6.75 -3.60 11.37
C THR A 129 8.06 -3.59 12.17
N ILE A 130 8.05 -3.16 13.43
CA ILE A 130 9.20 -3.26 14.35
C ILE A 130 9.45 -4.72 14.77
N TYR A 131 8.39 -5.54 14.79
CA TYR A 131 8.49 -6.94 15.16
C TYR A 131 9.01 -7.74 13.96
N GLU A 132 10.19 -8.38 14.11
CA GLU A 132 10.81 -9.25 13.09
C GLU A 132 10.03 -10.57 12.91
N ASP A 133 8.78 -10.47 12.43
CA ASP A 133 7.92 -11.60 12.07
C ASP A 133 7.28 -11.43 10.69
N ASN A 134 6.81 -12.55 10.12
CA ASN A 134 6.34 -12.62 8.75
C ASN A 134 4.83 -12.40 8.57
N ARG A 135 4.13 -11.75 9.51
CA ARG A 135 2.69 -11.42 9.35
C ARG A 135 2.45 -10.49 8.15
N HIS A 136 3.32 -9.49 7.96
CA HIS A 136 3.27 -8.55 6.83
C HIS A 136 3.38 -9.26 5.49
N GLU A 137 4.46 -10.04 5.29
CA GLU A 137 4.69 -10.87 4.10
C GLU A 137 3.52 -11.81 3.80
N LYS A 138 3.00 -12.50 4.82
CA LYS A 138 1.84 -13.40 4.68
C LYS A 138 0.58 -12.67 4.23
N LEU A 139 0.31 -11.47 4.74
CA LEU A 139 -0.86 -10.71 4.33
C LEU A 139 -0.68 -10.17 2.90
N ILE A 140 0.50 -9.65 2.57
CA ILE A 140 0.85 -9.21 1.19
C ILE A 140 0.65 -10.36 0.20
N PHE A 141 1.15 -11.56 0.51
CA PHE A 141 1.00 -12.74 -0.34
C PHE A 141 -0.48 -13.09 -0.55
N LYS A 142 -1.27 -13.20 0.52
CA LYS A 142 -2.73 -13.45 0.42
C LYS A 142 -3.46 -12.39 -0.40
N ILE A 143 -3.11 -11.12 -0.26
CA ILE A 143 -3.72 -10.03 -1.04
C ILE A 143 -3.33 -10.12 -2.52
N SER A 144 -2.08 -10.53 -2.81
CA SER A 144 -1.62 -10.72 -4.19
C SER A 144 -2.30 -11.90 -4.90
N GLU A 145 -2.72 -12.95 -4.17
CA GLU A 145 -3.49 -14.07 -4.73
C GLU A 145 -4.88 -13.64 -5.29
N PHE A 146 -5.37 -12.45 -4.94
CA PHE A 146 -6.66 -11.93 -5.39
C PHE A 146 -6.62 -11.12 -6.68
N VAL A 147 -5.44 -10.88 -7.26
CA VAL A 147 -5.28 -9.99 -8.42
C VAL A 147 -4.27 -10.55 -9.43
N ASP A 148 -4.55 -10.37 -10.72
CA ASP A 148 -3.54 -10.58 -11.77
C ASP A 148 -2.49 -9.45 -11.69
N TYR A 149 -1.37 -9.70 -11.01
CA TYR A 149 -0.26 -8.75 -10.92
C TYR A 149 0.79 -8.97 -12.02
N LYS A 150 1.50 -7.89 -12.36
CA LYS A 150 2.74 -7.88 -13.13
C LYS A 150 3.94 -8.02 -12.20
N TYR A 151 3.95 -7.24 -11.11
CA TYR A 151 5.00 -7.23 -10.10
C TYR A 151 4.39 -7.02 -8.69
N VAL A 152 4.96 -7.68 -7.69
CA VAL A 152 4.84 -7.31 -6.27
C VAL A 152 6.24 -7.03 -5.72
N VAL A 153 6.49 -5.81 -5.24
CA VAL A 153 7.81 -5.36 -4.80
C VAL A 153 7.76 -4.50 -3.53
N GLY A 154 8.72 -4.71 -2.63
CA GLY A 154 8.91 -3.97 -1.37
C GLY A 154 10.29 -4.27 -0.75
N ASP A 155 10.88 -3.50 0.15
CA ASP A 155 10.53 -2.20 0.72
C ASP A 155 10.69 -1.08 -0.33
N ILE A 156 9.59 -0.37 -0.66
CA ILE A 156 9.59 0.76 -1.61
C ILE A 156 9.53 2.15 -0.95
N ASN A 157 9.70 2.27 0.37
CA ASN A 157 9.58 3.56 1.08
C ASN A 157 10.78 4.49 0.85
N GLU A 158 10.64 5.80 1.15
CA GLU A 158 11.69 6.82 0.96
C GLU A 158 13.01 6.49 1.68
N GLU A 159 12.98 5.85 2.84
CA GLU A 159 14.21 5.48 3.56
C GLU A 159 14.90 4.21 3.01
N SER A 160 14.23 3.48 2.12
CA SER A 160 14.73 2.30 1.41
C SER A 160 15.78 2.68 0.36
N LYS A 161 16.58 1.69 -0.04
CA LYS A 161 17.47 1.83 -1.20
C LYS A 161 16.75 1.63 -2.54
N ASN A 162 15.58 0.99 -2.48
CA ASN A 162 14.74 0.69 -3.62
C ASN A 162 13.45 1.51 -3.55
N TYR A 163 13.55 2.76 -3.05
CA TYR A 163 12.46 3.71 -3.09
C TYR A 163 11.93 3.83 -4.53
N ILE A 164 10.62 3.80 -4.67
CA ILE A 164 9.94 4.09 -5.94
C ILE A 164 9.03 5.30 -5.69
N SER A 165 9.23 6.38 -6.43
CA SER A 165 8.31 7.51 -6.41
C SER A 165 7.07 7.16 -7.22
N MET A 166 5.87 7.26 -6.63
CA MET A 166 4.62 7.02 -7.36
C MET A 166 4.25 8.18 -8.31
N GLU A 167 4.93 9.32 -8.17
CA GLU A 167 4.81 10.48 -9.07
C GLU A 167 5.49 10.25 -10.43
N GLU A 168 6.48 9.35 -10.49
CA GLU A 168 7.17 8.99 -11.75
C GLU A 168 6.22 8.36 -12.76
N ASP A 169 6.62 8.37 -14.04
CA ASP A 169 5.84 7.70 -15.09
C ASP A 169 5.96 6.18 -14.99
N LEU A 170 4.88 5.48 -15.36
CA LEU A 170 4.79 4.03 -15.17
C LEU A 170 5.94 3.27 -15.85
N ASP A 171 6.39 3.72 -17.03
CA ASP A 171 7.52 3.14 -17.75
C ASP A 171 8.85 3.30 -16.97
N GLU A 172 9.05 4.42 -16.27
CA GLU A 172 10.24 4.67 -15.44
C GLU A 172 10.23 3.78 -14.19
N ILE A 173 9.07 3.64 -13.56
CA ILE A 173 8.83 2.76 -12.41
C ILE A 173 9.07 1.29 -12.78
N GLU A 174 8.55 0.83 -13.92
CA GLU A 174 8.83 -0.53 -14.41
C GLU A 174 10.32 -0.74 -14.74
N GLU A 175 10.99 0.25 -15.33
CA GLU A 175 12.41 0.16 -15.61
C GLU A 175 13.24 0.11 -14.32
N HIS A 176 12.86 0.89 -13.29
CA HIS A 176 13.45 0.82 -11.96
C HIS A 176 13.26 -0.58 -11.37
N ILE A 177 12.03 -1.12 -11.39
CA ILE A 177 11.72 -2.45 -10.88
C ILE A 177 12.65 -3.48 -11.54
N LEU A 178 12.76 -3.48 -12.87
CA LEU A 178 13.59 -4.41 -13.64
C LEU A 178 15.09 -4.34 -13.31
N LYS A 179 15.59 -3.17 -12.90
CA LYS A 179 17.01 -2.95 -12.55
C LYS A 179 17.34 -3.20 -11.07
N SER A 180 16.35 -3.08 -10.17
CA SER A 180 16.52 -3.19 -8.73
C SER A 180 16.28 -4.61 -8.18
N SER A 181 16.77 -4.90 -6.98
CA SER A 181 16.49 -6.15 -6.26
C SER A 181 15.82 -5.84 -4.93
N PHE A 182 14.60 -6.34 -4.75
CA PHE A 182 13.73 -6.01 -3.63
C PHE A 182 13.79 -7.08 -2.53
N GLU A 183 13.24 -6.76 -1.35
CA GLU A 183 13.16 -7.67 -0.20
C GLU A 183 11.97 -8.63 -0.35
N ILE A 184 10.81 -8.08 -0.69
CA ILE A 184 9.71 -8.80 -1.33
C ILE A 184 9.82 -8.56 -2.84
N ASP A 185 9.85 -9.64 -3.63
CA ASP A 185 10.04 -9.57 -5.08
C ASP A 185 9.38 -10.76 -5.78
N SER A 186 8.22 -10.53 -6.41
CA SER A 186 7.43 -11.58 -7.07
C SER A 186 8.10 -12.22 -8.28
N ARG A 187 9.21 -11.66 -8.76
CA ARG A 187 10.01 -12.27 -9.85
C ARG A 187 10.78 -13.50 -9.37
N ASN A 188 10.81 -13.74 -8.06
CA ASN A 188 11.49 -14.87 -7.41
C ASN A 188 10.53 -15.80 -6.64
N TRP A 189 9.21 -15.66 -6.81
CA TRP A 189 8.19 -16.52 -6.19
C TRP A 189 7.97 -17.82 -6.96
#